data_AF-A0A372YMG6-F1
#
_entry.id   AF-A0A372YMG6-F1
#
_cell.length_a   1.000
_cell.length_b   1.000
_cell.length_c   1.000
_cell.angle_alpha   90.00
_cell.angle_beta   90.00
_cell.angle_gamma   90.00
#
_symmetry.space_group_name_H-M   'P 1'
#
loop_
_entity.id
_entity.type
_entity.pdbx_description
1 polymer ?
#
loop_
_entity_poly.entity_id
_entity_poly.type
_entity_poly.pdbx_seq_one_letter_code
_entity_poly.pdbx_strand_id
1 'polypeptide(L)'
;ALDKAKAIQADGYTSASYAKLQEAIKAAEKVYADDKAIQDAVNAQVTAIEKAIAALEKEEKPIVVDKAELKKALDKAKAVQADGYTSASYAKLQEAIKAAEKVYADDKATQDAVNAQVTAIEKAISALEKEETPIVANKAELKKALDKAKAIQADGYTSASYAKLQEAIKAAEKVYAADKATQDAVNAQVTAIEKAISALKKEETPIVVDKAELKNALDEAKAIQAEGFTSASYAKLQKAIKAAEKVYADAAASQDDVKVQVKNIQKAIQSLEAVSQTSAKAILQNLVEKAEKKKESAYTAASWKTFEKALKDAKNILQKKDATKVEIQQAYETLVTALQQLKAIEQHKKEPVNTTDKTDTPKTGDTSQAQTAGIMVILSGAVLAVLRKKRKYVEE
;
A
#
# COMPACT_ATOMS: atom_id res chain seq x y z
N ALA A 1 19.76 106.86 -39.07
CA ALA A 1 18.74 105.97 -38.44
C ALA A 1 17.51 105.81 -39.33
N LEU A 2 16.93 106.91 -39.80
CA LEU A 2 15.72 106.92 -40.63
C LEU A 2 15.80 106.04 -41.89
N ASP A 3 16.86 106.19 -42.68
CA ASP A 3 17.02 105.40 -43.92
C ASP A 3 17.14 103.90 -43.64
N LYS A 4 17.83 103.52 -42.56
CA LYS A 4 17.94 102.12 -42.13
C LYS A 4 16.58 101.55 -41.72
N ALA A 5 15.77 102.33 -41.00
CA ALA A 5 14.44 101.92 -40.57
C ALA A 5 13.48 101.76 -41.75
N LYS A 6 13.52 102.70 -42.71
CA LYS A 6 12.70 102.66 -43.93
C LYS A 6 13.04 101.51 -44.88
N ALA A 7 14.29 101.05 -44.84
CA ALA A 7 14.73 99.90 -45.64
C ALA A 7 14.20 98.55 -45.13
N ILE A 8 13.70 98.48 -43.89
CA ILE A 8 13.12 97.25 -43.33
C ILE A 8 11.74 97.04 -43.92
N GLN A 9 11.53 95.89 -44.56
CA GLN A 9 10.25 95.49 -45.13
C GLN A 9 9.39 94.76 -44.09
N ALA A 10 8.07 94.79 -44.28
CA ALA A 10 7.11 94.13 -43.39
C ALA A 10 7.27 92.60 -43.37
N ASP A 11 7.75 92.02 -44.47
CA ASP A 11 7.85 90.58 -44.63
C ASP A 11 8.82 89.96 -43.62
N GLY A 12 8.36 88.95 -42.89
CA GLY A 12 9.13 88.23 -41.89
C GLY A 12 9.07 88.78 -40.46
N TYR A 13 8.28 89.83 -40.19
CA TYR A 13 8.05 90.37 -38.86
C TYR A 13 6.57 90.41 -38.49
N THR A 14 6.25 90.27 -37.21
CA THR A 14 4.87 90.36 -36.73
C THR A 14 4.29 91.73 -37.07
N SER A 15 3.02 91.76 -37.50
CA SER A 15 2.35 93.01 -37.87
C SER A 15 2.37 94.04 -36.72
N ALA A 16 2.32 93.58 -35.47
CA ALA A 16 2.38 94.43 -34.28
C ALA A 16 3.76 95.09 -34.08
N SER A 17 4.85 94.32 -34.22
CA SER A 17 6.21 94.86 -34.07
C SER A 17 6.59 95.79 -35.23
N TYR A 18 6.17 95.46 -36.45
CA TYR A 18 6.41 96.29 -37.63
C TYR A 18 5.61 97.60 -37.59
N ALA A 19 4.38 97.59 -37.07
CA ALA A 19 3.59 98.81 -36.86
C ALA A 19 4.29 99.80 -35.92
N LYS A 20 4.90 99.32 -34.82
CA LYS A 20 5.67 100.17 -33.89
C LYS A 20 6.90 100.81 -34.57
N LEU A 21 7.56 100.09 -35.49
CA LEU A 21 8.64 100.66 -36.29
C LEU A 21 8.13 101.78 -37.22
N GLN A 22 6.98 101.58 -37.86
CA GLN A 22 6.37 102.60 -38.74
C GLN A 22 5.96 103.86 -37.97
N GLU A 23 5.44 103.72 -36.75
CA GLU A 23 5.14 104.85 -35.87
C GLU A 23 6.41 105.64 -35.50
N ALA A 24 7.50 104.95 -35.16
CA ALA A 24 8.78 105.58 -34.85
C ALA A 24 9.38 106.30 -36.07
N ILE A 25 9.28 105.71 -37.28
CA ILE A 25 9.70 106.37 -38.53
C ILE A 25 8.91 107.66 -38.75
N LYS A 26 7.57 107.61 -38.61
CA LYS A 26 6.70 108.78 -38.83
C LYS A 26 6.99 109.91 -37.85
N ALA A 27 7.25 109.58 -36.57
CA ALA A 27 7.65 110.57 -35.57
C ALA A 27 9.01 111.21 -35.90
N ALA A 28 9.97 110.42 -36.35
CA ALA A 28 11.29 110.89 -36.75
C ALA A 28 11.29 111.74 -38.03
N GLU A 29 10.44 111.40 -39.02
CA GLU A 29 10.25 112.22 -40.23
C GLU A 29 9.74 113.62 -39.92
N LYS A 30 8.81 113.72 -38.95
CA LYS A 30 8.27 115.01 -38.52
C LYS A 30 9.36 115.90 -37.91
N VAL A 31 10.26 115.33 -37.12
CA VAL A 31 11.41 116.06 -36.55
C VAL A 31 12.45 116.37 -37.61
N TYR A 32 12.66 115.47 -38.58
CA TYR A 32 13.61 115.70 -39.69
C TYR A 32 13.19 116.85 -40.62
N ALA A 33 11.88 117.07 -40.81
CA ALA A 33 11.34 118.14 -41.64
C ALA A 33 11.21 119.51 -40.93
N ASP A 34 11.48 119.58 -39.61
CA ASP A 34 11.38 120.80 -38.82
C ASP A 34 12.73 121.54 -38.81
N ASP A 35 12.78 122.70 -39.47
CA ASP A 35 13.97 123.56 -39.59
C ASP A 35 14.41 124.19 -38.26
N LYS A 36 13.59 124.06 -37.21
CA LYS A 36 13.86 124.51 -35.84
C LYS A 36 14.14 123.36 -34.87
N ALA A 37 14.20 122.11 -35.33
CA ALA A 37 14.49 120.97 -34.47
C ALA A 37 15.87 121.12 -33.78
N ILE A 38 15.88 121.00 -32.46
CA ILE A 38 17.12 120.99 -31.67
C ILE A 38 17.73 119.58 -31.63
N GLN A 39 19.04 119.50 -31.39
CA GLN A 39 19.78 118.24 -31.38
C GLN A 39 19.21 117.19 -30.42
N ASP A 40 18.68 117.62 -29.26
CA ASP A 40 18.06 116.71 -28.29
C ASP A 40 16.80 116.02 -28.84
N ALA A 41 15.99 116.74 -29.61
CA ALA A 41 14.81 116.18 -30.27
C ALA A 41 15.22 115.18 -31.36
N VAL A 42 16.28 115.49 -32.11
CA VAL A 42 16.85 114.58 -33.13
C VAL A 42 17.37 113.30 -32.46
N ASN A 43 18.15 113.42 -31.38
CA ASN A 43 18.70 112.29 -30.65
C ASN A 43 17.59 111.39 -30.07
N ALA A 44 16.54 111.99 -29.51
CA ALA A 44 15.40 111.23 -28.98
C ALA A 44 14.71 110.37 -30.07
N GLN A 45 14.56 110.89 -31.29
CA GLN A 45 13.98 110.13 -32.40
C GLN A 45 14.93 109.05 -32.94
N VAL A 46 16.24 109.30 -32.94
CA VAL A 46 17.25 108.28 -33.26
C VAL A 46 17.13 107.10 -32.30
N THR A 47 17.10 107.37 -30.98
CA THR A 47 16.92 106.32 -29.96
C THR A 47 15.58 105.61 -30.09
N ALA A 48 14.49 106.32 -30.41
CA ALA A 48 13.18 105.71 -30.61
C ALA A 48 13.17 104.75 -31.81
N ILE A 49 13.78 105.13 -32.93
CA ILE A 49 13.96 104.25 -34.09
C ILE A 49 14.79 103.02 -33.71
N GLU A 50 15.94 103.20 -33.06
CA GLU A 50 16.81 102.08 -32.69
C GLU A 50 16.10 101.09 -31.76
N LYS A 51 15.33 101.59 -30.80
CA LYS A 51 14.51 100.76 -29.91
C LYS A 51 13.41 100.02 -30.68
N ALA A 52 12.76 100.67 -31.65
CA ALA A 52 11.72 100.03 -32.45
C ALA A 52 12.30 98.96 -33.38
N ILE A 53 13.49 99.18 -33.96
CA ILE A 53 14.21 98.17 -34.74
C ILE A 53 14.60 96.98 -33.84
N ALA A 54 15.13 97.23 -32.65
CA ALA A 54 15.51 96.18 -31.70
C ALA A 54 14.30 95.37 -31.18
N ALA A 55 13.11 95.97 -31.18
CA ALA A 55 11.86 95.35 -30.75
C ALA A 55 11.09 94.65 -31.89
N LEU A 56 11.68 94.53 -33.09
CA LEU A 56 11.09 93.76 -34.16
C LEU A 56 11.05 92.27 -33.78
N GLU A 57 9.86 91.69 -33.87
CA GLU A 57 9.62 90.26 -33.58
C GLU A 57 9.40 89.54 -34.91
N LYS A 58 10.14 88.45 -35.15
CA LYS A 58 9.98 87.68 -36.39
C LYS A 58 8.62 86.98 -36.43
N GLU A 59 8.03 86.92 -37.61
CA GLU A 59 6.80 86.15 -37.84
C GLU A 59 7.15 84.66 -38.03
N GLU A 60 6.74 83.82 -37.09
CA GLU A 60 6.82 82.36 -37.25
C GLU A 60 5.62 81.88 -38.08
N LYS A 61 5.85 81.57 -39.36
CA LYS A 61 4.83 80.91 -40.19
C LYS A 61 4.57 79.50 -39.63
N PRO A 62 3.31 79.11 -39.35
CA PRO A 62 3.02 77.75 -38.94
C PRO A 62 3.43 76.80 -40.07
N ILE A 63 4.33 75.87 -39.77
CA ILE A 63 4.64 74.77 -40.67
C ILE A 63 3.40 73.88 -40.69
N VAL A 64 2.76 73.73 -41.85
CA VAL A 64 1.62 72.82 -42.01
C VAL A 64 2.17 71.39 -41.94
N VAL A 65 1.91 70.71 -40.82
CA VAL A 65 2.32 69.30 -40.61
C VAL A 65 1.30 68.36 -41.23
N ASP A 66 1.77 67.37 -41.99
CA ASP A 66 0.90 66.38 -42.61
C ASP A 66 0.51 65.30 -41.60
N LYS A 67 -0.79 65.22 -41.30
CA LYS A 67 -1.39 64.27 -40.34
C LYS A 67 -2.19 63.15 -41.04
N ALA A 68 -2.12 63.03 -42.36
CA ALA A 68 -2.91 62.05 -43.12
C ALA A 68 -2.59 60.61 -42.71
N GLU A 69 -1.30 60.28 -42.55
CA GLU A 69 -0.87 58.94 -42.14
C GLU A 69 -1.28 58.62 -40.70
N LEU A 70 -1.17 59.58 -39.79
CA LEU A 70 -1.62 59.43 -38.40
C LEU A 70 -3.13 59.20 -38.32
N LYS A 71 -3.93 59.94 -39.11
CA LYS A 71 -5.37 59.68 -39.21
C LYS A 71 -5.65 58.26 -39.69
N LYS A 72 -4.97 57.80 -40.73
CA LYS A 72 -5.14 56.44 -41.28
C LYS A 72 -4.77 55.36 -40.26
N ALA A 73 -3.68 55.55 -39.50
CA ALA A 73 -3.27 54.64 -38.44
C ALA A 73 -4.30 54.58 -37.30
N LEU A 74 -4.81 55.74 -36.87
CA LEU A 74 -5.89 55.83 -35.87
C LEU A 74 -7.16 55.12 -36.32
N ASP A 75 -7.60 55.33 -37.56
CA ASP A 75 -8.80 54.70 -38.11
C ASP A 75 -8.64 53.16 -38.13
N LYS A 76 -7.47 52.64 -38.54
CA LYS A 76 -7.16 51.20 -38.48
C LYS A 76 -7.18 50.67 -37.05
N ALA A 77 -6.53 51.36 -36.12
CA ALA A 77 -6.42 50.94 -34.72
C ALA A 77 -7.79 50.88 -34.03
N LYS A 78 -8.64 51.88 -34.26
CA LYS A 78 -10.00 51.96 -33.72
C LYS A 78 -10.95 50.90 -34.28
N ALA A 79 -10.68 50.39 -35.48
CA ALA A 79 -11.45 49.32 -36.08
C ALA A 79 -11.16 47.94 -35.45
N VAL A 80 -10.07 47.80 -34.67
CA VAL A 80 -9.74 46.54 -33.98
C VAL A 80 -10.71 46.33 -32.82
N GLN A 81 -11.48 45.25 -32.88
CA GLN A 81 -12.37 44.82 -31.81
C GLN A 81 -11.59 44.07 -30.72
N ALA A 82 -12.06 44.18 -29.47
CA ALA A 82 -11.45 43.48 -28.34
C ALA A 82 -11.59 41.95 -28.43
N ASP A 83 -12.63 41.48 -29.10
CA ASP A 83 -12.94 40.07 -29.23
C ASP A 83 -11.83 39.32 -29.98
N GLY A 84 -11.37 38.21 -29.39
CA GLY A 84 -10.30 37.37 -29.95
C GLY A 84 -8.86 37.79 -29.60
N TYR A 85 -8.66 38.81 -28.77
CA TYR A 85 -7.33 39.24 -28.29
C TYR A 85 -7.25 39.28 -26.76
N THR A 86 -6.05 39.02 -26.22
CA THR A 86 -5.81 39.09 -24.78
C THR A 86 -6.08 40.50 -24.26
N SER A 87 -6.68 40.61 -23.07
CA SER A 87 -7.01 41.92 -22.48
C SER A 87 -5.77 42.82 -22.31
N ALA A 88 -4.61 42.23 -22.02
CA ALA A 88 -3.35 42.95 -21.85
C ALA A 88 -2.81 43.53 -23.17
N SER A 89 -2.87 42.79 -24.28
CA SER A 89 -2.40 43.28 -25.58
C SER A 89 -3.36 44.32 -26.15
N TYR A 90 -4.67 44.13 -25.97
CA TYR A 90 -5.69 45.10 -26.37
C TYR A 90 -5.58 46.43 -25.59
N ALA A 91 -5.30 46.37 -24.28
CA ALA A 91 -5.08 47.58 -23.47
C ALA A 91 -3.92 48.44 -24.00
N LYS A 92 -2.81 47.83 -24.42
CA LYS A 92 -1.66 48.55 -25.01
C LYS A 92 -2.02 49.25 -26.33
N LEU A 93 -2.90 48.66 -27.15
CA LEU A 93 -3.43 49.32 -28.35
C LEU A 93 -4.27 50.55 -28.00
N GLN A 94 -5.12 50.45 -26.97
CA GLN A 94 -5.94 51.59 -26.51
C GLN A 94 -5.08 52.74 -25.96
N GLU A 95 -4.00 52.44 -25.24
CA GLU A 95 -3.04 53.45 -24.79
C GLU A 95 -2.34 54.16 -25.97
N ALA A 96 -1.94 53.42 -26.99
CA ALA A 96 -1.33 53.98 -28.20
C ALA A 96 -2.30 54.88 -28.97
N ILE A 97 -3.58 54.47 -29.10
CA ILE A 97 -4.64 55.31 -29.71
C ILE A 97 -4.76 56.63 -28.96
N LYS A 98 -4.86 56.59 -27.63
CA LYS A 98 -5.03 57.79 -26.79
C LYS A 98 -3.85 58.76 -26.92
N ALA A 99 -2.61 58.25 -26.97
CA ALA A 99 -1.42 59.06 -27.18
C ALA A 99 -1.40 59.72 -28.57
N ALA A 100 -1.76 58.96 -29.60
CA ALA A 100 -1.84 59.43 -30.97
C ALA A 100 -2.93 60.49 -31.20
N GLU A 101 -4.10 60.35 -30.57
CA GLU A 101 -5.18 61.35 -30.62
C GLU A 101 -4.74 62.70 -30.05
N LYS A 102 -3.94 62.68 -28.97
CA LYS A 102 -3.40 63.91 -28.38
C LYS A 102 -2.49 64.66 -29.35
N VAL A 103 -1.62 63.94 -30.07
CA VAL A 103 -0.75 64.55 -31.09
C VAL A 103 -1.54 64.98 -32.33
N TYR A 104 -2.55 64.20 -32.72
CA TYR A 104 -3.41 64.54 -33.85
C TYR A 104 -4.17 65.87 -33.61
N ALA A 105 -4.62 66.12 -32.38
CA ALA A 105 -5.33 67.36 -32.00
C ALA A 105 -4.41 68.55 -31.70
N ASP A 106 -3.08 68.37 -31.66
CA ASP A 106 -2.13 69.44 -31.33
C ASP A 106 -1.71 70.22 -32.59
N ASP A 107 -2.12 71.49 -32.70
CA ASP A 107 -1.77 72.37 -33.82
C ASP A 107 -0.29 72.76 -33.88
N LYS A 108 0.47 72.49 -32.81
CA LYS A 108 1.92 72.71 -32.72
C LYS A 108 2.74 71.42 -32.80
N ALA A 109 2.10 70.28 -33.08
CA ALA A 109 2.81 69.02 -33.25
C ALA A 109 3.84 69.13 -34.37
N THR A 110 5.02 68.52 -34.18
CA THR A 110 6.05 68.42 -35.22
C THR A 110 5.81 67.18 -36.08
N GLN A 111 6.37 67.16 -37.30
CA GLN A 111 6.28 65.97 -38.16
C GLN A 111 6.90 64.74 -37.50
N ASP A 112 7.99 64.90 -36.75
CA ASP A 112 8.61 63.81 -35.98
C ASP A 112 7.66 63.25 -34.91
N ALA A 113 6.92 64.11 -34.21
CA ALA A 113 5.92 63.69 -33.24
C ALA A 113 4.78 62.92 -33.90
N VAL A 114 4.32 63.36 -35.08
CA VAL A 114 3.30 62.68 -35.87
C VAL A 114 3.79 61.30 -36.32
N ASN A 115 4.98 61.22 -36.91
CA ASN A 115 5.58 59.98 -37.39
C ASN A 115 5.80 58.98 -36.25
N ALA A 116 6.27 59.45 -35.09
CA ALA A 116 6.45 58.61 -33.91
C ALA A 116 5.13 57.96 -33.45
N GLN A 117 4.00 58.66 -33.53
CA GLN A 117 2.69 58.10 -33.17
C GLN A 117 2.17 57.10 -34.20
N VAL A 118 2.43 57.31 -35.50
CA VAL A 118 2.15 56.32 -36.54
C VAL A 118 2.88 55.01 -36.23
N THR A 119 4.19 55.07 -35.98
CA THR A 119 5.00 53.91 -35.62
C THR A 119 4.51 53.25 -34.33
N ALA A 120 4.12 54.03 -33.32
CA ALA A 120 3.63 53.51 -32.05
C ALA A 120 2.32 52.71 -32.22
N ILE A 121 1.38 53.23 -33.01
CA ILE A 121 0.14 52.53 -33.35
C ILE A 121 0.43 51.22 -34.10
N GLU A 122 1.26 51.25 -35.13
CA GLU A 122 1.59 50.06 -35.92
C GLU A 122 2.27 48.98 -35.08
N LYS A 123 3.15 49.40 -34.16
CA LYS A 123 3.77 48.49 -33.19
C LYS A 123 2.73 47.89 -32.23
N ALA A 124 1.77 48.68 -31.75
CA ALA A 124 0.73 48.17 -30.86
C ALA A 124 -0.23 47.19 -31.57
N ILE A 125 -0.59 47.46 -32.83
CA ILE A 125 -1.40 46.55 -33.65
C ILE A 125 -0.65 45.24 -33.91
N SER A 126 0.63 45.30 -34.27
CA SER A 126 1.43 44.09 -34.52
C SER A 126 1.76 43.30 -33.26
N ALA A 127 1.69 43.92 -32.08
CA ALA A 127 1.87 43.28 -30.78
C ALA A 127 0.55 42.73 -30.17
N LEU A 128 -0.55 42.76 -30.91
CA LEU A 128 -1.80 42.13 -30.48
C LEU A 128 -1.62 40.60 -30.37
N GLU A 129 -1.96 40.06 -29.20
CA GLU A 129 -1.88 38.64 -28.91
C GLU A 129 -3.27 38.05 -28.94
N LYS A 130 -3.49 36.98 -29.72
CA LYS A 130 -4.80 36.33 -29.79
C LYS A 130 -5.15 35.66 -28.46
N GLU A 131 -6.42 35.76 -28.08
CA GLU A 131 -6.97 34.98 -26.98
C GLU A 131 -7.03 33.51 -27.42
N GLU A 132 -6.22 32.64 -26.81
CA GLU A 132 -6.37 31.20 -27.02
C GLU A 132 -7.64 30.76 -26.29
N THR A 133 -8.67 30.35 -27.05
CA THR A 133 -9.81 29.68 -26.46
C THR A 133 -9.32 28.38 -25.82
N PRO A 134 -9.52 28.17 -24.50
CA PRO A 134 -9.13 26.92 -23.89
C PRO A 134 -9.94 25.82 -24.57
N ILE A 135 -9.24 24.90 -25.24
CA ILE A 135 -9.86 23.69 -25.77
C ILE A 135 -10.37 22.93 -24.54
N VAL A 136 -11.67 23.00 -24.28
CA VAL A 136 -12.28 22.29 -23.16
C VAL A 136 -12.15 20.80 -23.44
N ALA A 137 -11.33 20.10 -22.65
CA ALA A 137 -11.16 18.66 -22.79
C ALA A 137 -12.50 17.95 -22.61
N ASN A 138 -12.78 16.96 -23.47
CA ASN A 138 -13.95 16.11 -23.34
C ASN A 138 -13.75 15.13 -22.18
N LYS A 139 -14.51 15.33 -21.09
CA LYS A 139 -14.44 14.53 -19.85
C LYS A 139 -15.47 13.41 -19.77
N ALA A 140 -16.22 13.12 -20.84
CA ALA A 140 -17.29 12.12 -20.81
C ALA A 140 -16.78 10.72 -20.46
N GLU A 141 -15.66 10.29 -21.07
CA GLU A 141 -15.07 8.97 -20.79
C GLU A 141 -14.49 8.89 -19.38
N LEU A 142 -13.84 9.96 -18.91
CA LEU A 142 -13.33 10.04 -17.54
C LEU A 142 -14.46 9.94 -16.51
N LYS A 143 -15.60 10.59 -16.77
CA LYS A 143 -16.79 10.45 -15.91
C LYS A 143 -17.26 8.99 -15.86
N LYS A 144 -17.38 8.33 -17.02
CA LYS A 144 -17.82 6.94 -17.11
C LYS A 144 -16.87 5.98 -16.40
N ALA A 145 -15.56 6.19 -16.54
CA ALA A 145 -14.54 5.42 -15.83
C ALA A 145 -14.64 5.61 -14.31
N LEU A 146 -14.80 6.85 -13.84
CA LEU A 146 -15.01 7.17 -12.41
C LEU A 146 -16.27 6.51 -11.86
N ASP A 147 -17.41 6.60 -12.57
CA ASP A 147 -18.67 6.00 -12.15
C ASP A 147 -18.53 4.47 -12.01
N LYS A 148 -17.90 3.79 -12.99
CA LYS A 148 -17.60 2.35 -12.91
C LYS A 148 -16.70 2.01 -11.73
N ALA A 149 -15.62 2.76 -11.53
CA ALA A 149 -14.65 2.51 -10.47
C ALA A 149 -15.26 2.67 -9.07
N LYS A 150 -16.08 3.72 -8.87
CA LYS A 150 -16.77 4.00 -7.60
C LYS A 150 -17.86 2.99 -7.26
N ALA A 151 -18.43 2.32 -8.26
CA ALA A 151 -19.41 1.26 -8.03
C ALA A 151 -18.79 -0.04 -7.48
N ILE A 152 -17.46 -0.19 -7.55
CA ILE A 152 -16.76 -1.38 -7.04
C ILE A 152 -16.64 -1.28 -5.51
N GLN A 153 -17.24 -2.25 -4.82
CA GLN A 153 -17.16 -2.37 -3.37
C GLN A 153 -15.87 -3.08 -2.96
N ALA A 154 -15.41 -2.83 -1.73
CA ALA A 154 -14.20 -3.44 -1.19
C ALA A 154 -14.34 -4.95 -0.97
N ASP A 155 -15.57 -5.41 -0.73
CA ASP A 155 -15.87 -6.81 -0.43
C ASP A 155 -15.45 -7.74 -1.58
N GLY A 156 -14.82 -8.86 -1.22
CA GLY A 156 -14.31 -9.84 -2.17
C GLY A 156 -12.98 -9.48 -2.85
N TYR A 157 -12.34 -8.37 -2.49
CA TYR A 157 -11.02 -7.98 -3.00
C TYR A 157 -9.98 -7.80 -1.88
N THR A 158 -8.72 -8.04 -2.23
CA THR A 158 -7.60 -7.76 -1.31
C THR A 158 -7.51 -6.27 -1.01
N SER A 159 -7.30 -5.95 0.27
CA SER A 159 -7.17 -4.56 0.76
C SER A 159 -6.12 -3.78 -0.04
N ALA A 160 -5.00 -4.40 -0.40
CA ALA A 160 -3.93 -3.78 -1.17
C ALA A 160 -4.34 -3.45 -2.62
N SER A 161 -5.10 -4.32 -3.28
CA SER A 161 -5.56 -4.07 -4.66
C SER A 161 -6.67 -3.02 -4.69
N TYR A 162 -7.57 -3.03 -3.70
CA TYR A 162 -8.64 -2.05 -3.58
C TYR A 162 -8.09 -0.64 -3.25
N ALA A 163 -7.07 -0.55 -2.40
CA ALA A 163 -6.40 0.73 -2.11
C ALA A 163 -5.85 1.42 -3.38
N LYS A 164 -5.24 0.65 -4.30
CA LYS A 164 -4.75 1.18 -5.58
C LYS A 164 -5.86 1.71 -6.48
N LEU A 165 -7.04 1.08 -6.47
CA LEU A 165 -8.21 1.61 -7.17
C LEU A 165 -8.65 2.95 -6.59
N GLN A 166 -8.70 3.07 -5.26
CA GLN A 166 -9.06 4.32 -4.57
C GLN A 166 -8.07 5.46 -4.87
N GLU A 167 -6.77 5.16 -4.93
CA GLU A 167 -5.75 6.14 -5.34
C GLU A 167 -5.96 6.63 -6.78
N ALA A 168 -6.26 5.72 -7.71
CA ALA A 168 -6.56 6.07 -9.10
C ALA A 168 -7.83 6.93 -9.23
N ILE A 169 -8.90 6.60 -8.48
CA ILE A 169 -10.13 7.42 -8.41
C ILE A 169 -9.79 8.83 -7.94
N LYS A 170 -9.03 8.98 -6.85
CA LYS A 170 -8.65 10.28 -6.29
C LYS A 170 -7.83 11.12 -7.25
N ALA A 171 -6.91 10.51 -8.01
CA ALA A 171 -6.12 11.21 -9.02
C ALA A 171 -7.01 11.69 -10.20
N ALA A 172 -7.89 10.82 -10.67
CA ALA A 172 -8.84 11.11 -11.73
C ALA A 172 -9.83 12.22 -11.38
N GLU A 173 -10.34 12.26 -10.15
CA GLU A 173 -11.24 13.32 -9.66
C GLU A 173 -10.58 14.70 -9.71
N LYS A 174 -9.28 14.80 -9.39
CA LYS A 174 -8.54 16.07 -9.50
C LYS A 174 -8.50 16.59 -10.93
N VAL A 175 -8.24 15.71 -11.91
CA VAL A 175 -8.22 16.09 -13.33
C VAL A 175 -9.64 16.39 -13.82
N TYR A 176 -10.64 15.64 -13.36
CA TYR A 176 -12.04 15.89 -13.69
C TYR A 176 -12.52 17.27 -13.22
N ALA A 177 -12.10 17.72 -12.04
CA ALA A 177 -12.43 19.02 -11.48
C ALA A 177 -11.62 20.19 -12.07
N ALA A 178 -10.54 19.95 -12.81
CA ALA A 178 -9.67 21.00 -13.32
C ALA A 178 -10.23 21.64 -14.61
N ASP A 179 -10.51 22.95 -14.60
CA ASP A 179 -11.11 23.68 -15.72
C ASP A 179 -10.21 23.74 -16.97
N LYS A 180 -8.89 23.69 -16.79
CA LYS A 180 -7.88 23.75 -17.85
C LYS A 180 -7.14 22.40 -18.06
N ALA A 181 -7.79 21.28 -17.74
CA ALA A 181 -7.21 19.96 -18.03
C ALA A 181 -7.01 19.78 -19.54
N THR A 182 -5.87 19.24 -19.96
CA THR A 182 -5.63 18.86 -21.35
C THR A 182 -6.31 17.53 -21.68
N GLN A 183 -6.62 17.29 -22.97
CA GLN A 183 -7.21 16.01 -23.38
C GLN A 183 -6.30 14.82 -23.04
N ASP A 184 -4.98 14.97 -23.18
CA ASP A 184 -4.01 13.95 -22.80
C ASP A 184 -4.05 13.63 -21.30
N ALA A 185 -4.18 14.66 -20.45
CA ALA A 185 -4.33 14.45 -19.01
C ALA A 185 -5.63 13.69 -18.68
N VAL A 186 -6.73 14.01 -19.36
CA VAL A 186 -8.01 13.30 -19.22
C VAL A 186 -7.88 11.83 -19.65
N ASN A 187 -7.32 11.58 -20.84
CA ASN A 187 -7.13 10.23 -21.39
C ASN A 187 -6.19 9.37 -20.51
N ALA A 188 -5.14 9.98 -19.96
CA ALA A 188 -4.23 9.31 -19.03
C ALA A 188 -4.96 8.82 -17.76
N GLN A 189 -5.90 9.60 -17.23
CA GLN A 189 -6.67 9.19 -16.05
C GLN A 189 -7.71 8.10 -16.34
N VAL A 190 -8.33 8.11 -17.54
CA VAL A 190 -9.18 6.99 -18.00
C VAL A 190 -8.37 5.70 -17.99
N THR A 191 -7.19 5.72 -18.61
CA THR A 191 -6.28 4.57 -18.69
C THR A 191 -5.83 4.10 -17.30
N ALA A 192 -5.52 5.04 -16.40
CA ALA A 192 -5.10 4.73 -15.03
C ALA A 192 -6.22 4.02 -14.23
N ILE A 193 -7.47 4.50 -14.33
CA ILE A 193 -8.62 3.84 -13.71
C ILE A 193 -8.81 2.43 -14.26
N GLU A 194 -8.83 2.27 -15.59
CA GLU A 194 -9.05 0.96 -16.21
C GLU A 194 -7.97 -0.05 -15.82
N LYS A 195 -6.70 0.40 -15.77
CA LYS A 195 -5.59 -0.39 -15.28
C LYS A 195 -5.80 -0.79 -13.81
N ALA A 196 -6.21 0.13 -12.94
CA ALA A 196 -6.45 -0.18 -11.54
C ALA A 196 -7.61 -1.17 -11.34
N ILE A 197 -8.70 -1.04 -12.10
CA ILE A 197 -9.81 -2.00 -12.12
C ILE A 197 -9.32 -3.38 -12.56
N SER A 198 -8.54 -3.46 -13.64
CA SER A 198 -8.01 -4.74 -14.14
C SER A 198 -7.01 -5.40 -13.19
N ALA A 199 -6.38 -4.63 -12.32
CA ALA A 199 -5.40 -5.08 -11.34
C ALA A 199 -6.00 -5.48 -9.99
N LEU A 200 -7.33 -5.40 -9.83
CA LEU A 200 -8.03 -5.88 -8.65
C LEU A 200 -7.79 -7.38 -8.46
N LYS A 201 -7.43 -7.76 -7.23
CA LYS A 201 -7.18 -9.15 -6.85
C LYS A 201 -8.25 -9.58 -5.87
N LYS A 202 -8.94 -10.69 -6.17
CA LYS A 202 -9.94 -11.23 -5.25
C LYS A 202 -9.30 -11.68 -3.95
N GLU A 203 -10.00 -11.50 -2.85
CA GLU A 203 -9.63 -12.10 -1.57
C GLU A 203 -9.84 -13.61 -1.68
N GLU A 204 -8.78 -14.40 -1.46
CA GLU A 204 -8.91 -15.85 -1.40
C GLU A 204 -9.43 -16.22 -0.01
N THR A 205 -10.72 -16.54 0.08
CA THR A 205 -11.26 -17.16 1.30
C THR A 205 -10.62 -18.55 1.44
N PRO A 206 -9.92 -18.86 2.54
CA PRO A 206 -9.43 -20.21 2.76
C PRO A 206 -10.65 -21.15 2.74
N ILE A 207 -10.60 -22.13 1.83
CA ILE A 207 -11.63 -23.16 1.78
C ILE A 207 -11.60 -23.85 3.14
N VAL A 208 -12.65 -23.66 3.94
CA VAL A 208 -12.79 -24.37 5.21
C VAL A 208 -13.05 -25.83 4.86
N VAL A 209 -12.00 -26.64 4.94
CA VAL A 209 -12.06 -28.07 4.69
C VAL A 209 -12.81 -28.73 5.84
N ASP A 210 -13.91 -29.42 5.52
CA ASP A 210 -14.71 -30.13 6.51
C ASP A 210 -13.97 -31.38 6.98
N LYS A 211 -13.59 -31.40 8.25
CA LYS A 211 -12.85 -32.49 8.91
C LYS A 211 -13.71 -33.32 9.87
N ALA A 212 -15.03 -33.13 9.89
CA ALA A 212 -15.92 -33.82 10.80
C ALA A 212 -15.84 -35.35 10.65
N GLU A 213 -15.89 -35.86 9.41
CA GLU A 213 -15.80 -37.30 9.14
C GLU A 213 -14.45 -37.89 9.59
N LEU A 214 -13.34 -37.18 9.35
CA LEU A 214 -12.01 -37.62 9.77
C LEU A 214 -11.88 -37.64 11.29
N LYS A 215 -12.46 -36.65 11.98
CA LYS A 215 -12.53 -36.65 13.44
C LYS A 215 -13.27 -37.88 13.95
N ASN A 216 -14.44 -38.18 13.41
CA ASN A 216 -15.25 -39.31 13.83
C ASN A 216 -14.52 -40.64 13.60
N ALA A 217 -13.88 -40.83 12.44
CA ALA A 217 -13.08 -42.02 12.15
C ALA A 217 -11.89 -42.17 13.10
N LEU A 218 -11.22 -41.06 13.46
CA LEU A 218 -10.14 -41.07 14.45
C LEU A 218 -10.63 -41.46 15.84
N ASP A 219 -11.78 -40.92 16.28
CA ASP A 219 -12.37 -41.25 17.58
C ASP A 219 -12.76 -42.73 17.66
N GLU A 220 -13.39 -43.28 16.62
CA GLU A 220 -13.72 -44.71 16.50
C GLU A 220 -12.47 -45.59 16.55
N ALA A 221 -11.46 -45.29 15.73
CA ALA A 221 -10.23 -46.05 15.66
C ALA A 221 -9.45 -46.06 16.99
N LYS A 222 -9.43 -44.92 17.70
CA LYS A 222 -8.75 -44.79 19.00
C LYS A 222 -9.48 -45.50 20.13
N ALA A 223 -10.78 -45.74 20.00
CA ALA A 223 -11.55 -46.51 20.98
C ALA A 223 -11.24 -48.02 20.91
N ILE A 224 -10.66 -48.51 19.81
CA ILE A 224 -10.29 -49.91 19.65
C ILE A 224 -9.05 -50.24 20.48
N GLN A 225 -9.23 -51.13 21.44
CA GLN A 225 -8.14 -51.61 22.30
C GLN A 225 -7.37 -52.75 21.60
N ALA A 226 -6.13 -53.00 22.03
CA ALA A 226 -5.27 -54.02 21.40
C ALA A 226 -5.73 -55.44 21.72
N GLU A 227 -6.44 -55.60 22.83
CA GLU A 227 -6.94 -56.86 23.36
C GLU A 227 -7.84 -57.57 22.35
N GLY A 228 -7.55 -58.86 22.12
CA GLY A 228 -8.32 -59.69 21.20
C GLY A 228 -7.88 -59.60 19.74
N PHE A 229 -6.93 -58.73 19.38
CA PHE A 229 -6.38 -58.62 18.02
C PHE A 229 -4.90 -59.04 17.94
N THR A 230 -4.45 -59.44 16.74
CA THR A 230 -3.04 -59.76 16.50
C THR A 230 -2.21 -58.47 16.56
N SER A 231 -1.00 -58.55 17.12
CA SER A 231 -0.10 -57.38 17.21
C SER A 231 0.20 -56.75 15.84
N ALA A 232 0.26 -57.57 14.79
CA ALA A 232 0.52 -57.11 13.43
C ALA A 232 -0.67 -56.32 12.85
N SER A 233 -1.91 -56.76 13.04
CA SER A 233 -3.08 -56.05 12.55
C SER A 233 -3.35 -54.77 13.35
N TYR A 234 -3.16 -54.81 14.67
CA TYR A 234 -3.28 -53.62 15.52
C TYR A 234 -2.20 -52.56 15.21
N ALA A 235 -0.97 -52.97 14.90
CA ALA A 235 0.08 -52.04 14.46
C ALA A 235 -0.26 -51.32 13.15
N LYS A 236 -0.98 -51.99 12.22
CA LYS A 236 -1.47 -51.35 10.98
C LYS A 236 -2.52 -50.28 11.29
N LEU A 237 -3.44 -50.53 12.22
CA LEU A 237 -4.42 -49.53 12.70
C LEU A 237 -3.72 -48.32 13.31
N GLN A 238 -2.77 -48.55 14.22
CA GLN A 238 -2.00 -47.48 14.85
C GLN A 238 -1.23 -46.62 13.83
N LYS A 239 -0.70 -47.24 12.76
CA LYS A 239 -0.06 -46.50 11.66
C LYS A 239 -1.06 -45.63 10.89
N ALA A 240 -2.27 -46.12 10.64
CA ALA A 240 -3.32 -45.36 9.97
C ALA A 240 -3.80 -44.17 10.81
N ILE A 241 -3.99 -44.35 12.12
CA ILE A 241 -4.35 -43.28 13.07
C ILE A 241 -3.30 -42.14 13.01
N LYS A 242 -2.01 -42.46 13.11
CA LYS A 242 -0.93 -41.45 13.06
C LYS A 242 -0.91 -40.65 11.75
N ALA A 243 -1.18 -41.30 10.62
CA ALA A 243 -1.23 -40.62 9.32
C ALA A 243 -2.44 -39.67 9.24
N ALA A 244 -3.59 -40.12 9.73
CA ALA A 244 -4.81 -39.32 9.78
C ALA A 244 -4.71 -38.11 10.72
N GLU A 245 -4.07 -38.26 11.89
CA GLU A 245 -3.82 -37.14 12.82
C GLU A 245 -3.00 -36.02 12.18
N LYS A 246 -2.01 -36.38 11.34
CA LYS A 246 -1.20 -35.39 10.61
C LYS A 246 -2.05 -34.55 9.66
N VAL A 247 -2.94 -35.18 8.89
CA VAL A 247 -3.86 -34.48 7.98
C VAL A 247 -4.93 -33.68 8.75
N TYR A 248 -5.38 -34.19 9.89
CA TYR A 248 -6.32 -33.48 10.75
C TYR A 248 -5.72 -32.16 11.29
N ALA A 249 -4.45 -32.17 11.69
CA ALA A 249 -3.74 -30.99 12.17
C ALA A 249 -3.31 -29.99 11.08
N ASP A 250 -3.22 -30.43 9.82
CA ASP A 250 -2.76 -29.60 8.71
C ASP A 250 -3.85 -28.64 8.20
N ALA A 251 -3.68 -27.33 8.44
CA ALA A 251 -4.62 -26.30 8.00
C ALA A 251 -4.72 -26.17 6.46
N ALA A 252 -3.73 -26.66 5.72
CA ALA A 252 -3.69 -26.65 4.26
C ALA A 252 -4.15 -27.97 3.61
N ALA A 253 -4.51 -28.99 4.41
CA ALA A 253 -5.00 -30.26 3.89
C ALA A 253 -6.21 -30.06 2.99
N SER A 254 -6.25 -30.73 1.84
CA SER A 254 -7.39 -30.68 0.91
C SER A 254 -8.53 -31.61 1.37
N GLN A 255 -9.74 -31.40 0.82
CA GLN A 255 -10.87 -32.30 1.09
C GLN A 255 -10.59 -33.74 0.61
N ASP A 256 -9.76 -33.92 -0.42
CA ASP A 256 -9.37 -35.24 -0.90
C ASP A 256 -8.36 -35.90 0.06
N ASP A 257 -7.44 -35.15 0.65
CA ASP A 257 -6.55 -35.67 1.70
C ASP A 257 -7.36 -36.19 2.89
N VAL A 258 -8.37 -35.43 3.32
CA VAL A 258 -9.29 -35.81 4.40
C VAL A 258 -10.02 -37.10 4.05
N LYS A 259 -10.65 -37.18 2.87
CA LYS A 259 -11.37 -38.39 2.40
C LYS A 259 -10.46 -39.61 2.28
N VAL A 260 -9.22 -39.44 1.84
CA VAL A 260 -8.23 -40.53 1.76
C VAL A 260 -7.94 -41.09 3.14
N GLN A 261 -7.76 -40.24 4.16
CA GLN A 261 -7.46 -40.72 5.52
C GLN A 261 -8.66 -41.40 6.19
N VAL A 262 -9.89 -40.91 5.97
CA VAL A 262 -11.11 -41.60 6.42
C VAL A 262 -11.15 -43.04 5.88
N LYS A 263 -10.94 -43.23 4.57
CA LYS A 263 -10.91 -44.55 3.95
C LYS A 263 -9.79 -45.43 4.48
N ASN A 264 -8.60 -44.85 4.72
CA ASN A 264 -7.46 -45.59 5.25
C ASN A 264 -7.71 -46.09 6.68
N ILE A 265 -8.32 -45.28 7.54
CA ILE A 265 -8.74 -45.70 8.88
C ILE A 265 -9.76 -46.84 8.77
N GLN A 266 -10.83 -46.66 8.00
CA GLN A 266 -11.88 -47.67 7.85
C GLN A 266 -11.32 -49.00 7.33
N LYS A 267 -10.42 -48.95 6.35
CA LYS A 267 -9.73 -50.14 5.84
C LYS A 267 -8.86 -50.81 6.91
N ALA A 268 -8.16 -50.03 7.73
CA ALA A 268 -7.33 -50.57 8.79
C ALA A 268 -8.17 -51.22 9.91
N ILE A 269 -9.32 -50.63 10.26
CA ILE A 269 -10.30 -51.22 11.18
C ILE A 269 -10.84 -52.54 10.61
N GLN A 270 -11.26 -52.55 9.35
CA GLN A 270 -11.76 -53.76 8.68
C GLN A 270 -10.70 -54.85 8.51
N SER A 271 -9.42 -54.47 8.49
CA SER A 271 -8.28 -55.40 8.39
C SER A 271 -7.77 -55.88 9.75
N LEU A 272 -8.46 -55.56 10.85
CA LEU A 272 -8.12 -56.09 12.16
C LEU A 272 -8.35 -57.61 12.20
N GLU A 273 -7.34 -58.33 12.64
CA GLU A 273 -7.37 -59.78 12.71
C GLU A 273 -7.51 -60.19 14.17
N ALA A 274 -8.62 -60.85 14.51
CA ALA A 274 -8.81 -61.36 15.85
C ALA A 274 -7.81 -62.49 16.16
N VAL A 275 -7.29 -62.53 17.39
CA VAL A 275 -6.48 -63.66 17.86
C VAL A 275 -7.34 -64.92 17.78
N SER A 276 -6.87 -65.95 17.06
CA SER A 276 -7.58 -67.23 16.95
C SER A 276 -7.54 -67.99 18.29
N GLN A 277 -8.49 -68.90 18.54
CA GLN A 277 -8.45 -69.75 19.75
C GLN A 277 -7.14 -70.55 19.81
N THR A 278 -6.68 -71.06 18.67
CA THR A 278 -5.42 -71.81 18.54
C THR A 278 -4.21 -70.94 18.90
N SER A 279 -4.16 -69.71 18.38
CA SER A 279 -3.08 -68.76 18.68
C SER A 279 -3.10 -68.32 20.15
N ALA A 280 -4.28 -68.10 20.72
CA ALA A 280 -4.44 -67.78 22.14
C ALA A 280 -3.95 -68.93 23.03
N LYS A 281 -4.31 -70.18 22.70
CA LYS A 281 -3.79 -71.37 23.40
C LYS A 281 -2.28 -71.50 23.27
N ALA A 282 -1.70 -71.25 22.09
CA ALA A 282 -0.25 -71.29 21.91
C ALA A 282 0.49 -70.26 22.80
N ILE A 283 -0.08 -69.06 22.94
CA ILE A 283 0.46 -68.01 23.83
C ILE A 283 0.39 -68.45 25.30
N LEU A 284 -0.77 -68.97 25.74
CA LEU A 284 -0.95 -69.50 27.10
C LEU A 284 0.00 -70.68 27.37
N GLN A 285 0.19 -71.56 26.38
CA GLN A 285 1.09 -72.70 26.48
C GLN A 285 2.55 -72.27 26.67
N ASN A 286 3.03 -71.29 25.91
CA ASN A 286 4.37 -70.74 26.11
C ASN A 286 4.56 -70.14 27.51
N LEU A 287 3.54 -69.47 28.05
CA LEU A 287 3.58 -68.93 29.42
C LEU A 287 3.63 -70.05 30.46
N VAL A 288 2.82 -71.10 30.29
CA VAL A 288 2.83 -72.29 31.15
C VAL A 288 4.22 -72.94 31.14
N GLU A 289 4.83 -73.17 29.98
CA GLU A 289 6.18 -73.74 29.85
C GLU A 289 7.25 -72.90 30.58
N LYS A 290 7.13 -71.57 30.54
CA LYS A 290 8.02 -70.67 31.30
C LYS A 290 7.75 -70.73 32.81
N ALA A 291 6.49 -70.82 33.20
CA ALA A 291 6.07 -70.91 34.59
C ALA A 291 6.53 -72.23 35.24
N GLU A 292 6.46 -73.35 34.53
CA GLU A 292 6.92 -74.66 35.01
C GLU A 292 8.42 -74.72 35.35
N LYS A 293 9.23 -73.81 34.79
CA LYS A 293 10.66 -73.72 35.11
C LYS A 293 10.93 -73.13 36.49
N LYS A 294 9.92 -72.53 37.14
CA LYS A 294 10.05 -72.00 38.50
C LYS A 294 10.17 -73.15 39.51
N LYS A 295 10.88 -72.92 40.62
CA LYS A 295 11.14 -73.93 41.65
C LYS A 295 10.55 -73.48 42.98
N GLU A 296 9.75 -74.34 43.60
CA GLU A 296 9.07 -74.07 44.87
C GLU A 296 10.02 -73.60 45.96
N SER A 297 11.18 -74.26 46.08
CA SER A 297 12.21 -73.95 47.07
C SER A 297 12.78 -72.53 47.00
N ALA A 298 12.53 -71.79 45.92
CA ALA A 298 12.99 -70.42 45.75
C ALA A 298 11.99 -69.36 46.27
N TYR A 299 10.74 -69.74 46.61
CA TYR A 299 9.66 -68.79 46.91
C TYR A 299 8.93 -69.13 48.21
N THR A 300 8.37 -68.11 48.86
CA THR A 300 7.59 -68.29 50.10
C THR A 300 6.37 -69.17 49.83
N ALA A 301 6.04 -70.05 50.77
CA ALA A 301 4.94 -71.01 50.64
C ALA A 301 3.60 -70.36 50.26
N ALA A 302 3.28 -69.19 50.83
CA ALA A 302 2.06 -68.46 50.53
C ALA A 302 2.00 -67.95 49.07
N SER A 303 3.11 -67.37 48.58
CA SER A 303 3.18 -66.88 47.20
C SER A 303 3.22 -68.03 46.18
N TRP A 304 3.91 -69.12 46.53
CA TRP A 304 3.99 -70.31 45.69
C TRP A 304 2.64 -70.99 45.54
N LYS A 305 1.87 -71.16 46.63
CA LYS A 305 0.53 -71.76 46.59
C LYS A 305 -0.42 -71.01 45.65
N THR A 306 -0.34 -69.68 45.62
CA THR A 306 -1.14 -68.84 44.72
C THR A 306 -0.73 -69.04 43.26
N PHE A 307 0.58 -69.12 43.02
CA PHE A 307 1.15 -69.39 41.71
C PHE A 307 0.84 -70.79 41.18
N GLU A 308 1.01 -71.82 41.99
CA GLU A 308 0.73 -73.20 41.64
C GLU A 308 -0.74 -73.37 41.24
N LYS A 309 -1.66 -72.74 41.99
CA LYS A 309 -3.09 -72.73 41.63
C LYS A 309 -3.31 -72.11 40.25
N ALA A 310 -2.76 -70.93 39.99
CA ALA A 310 -2.90 -70.26 38.69
C ALA A 310 -2.29 -71.06 37.54
N LEU A 311 -1.14 -71.71 37.77
CA LEU A 311 -0.50 -72.59 36.80
C LEU A 311 -1.36 -73.82 36.50
N LYS A 312 -1.97 -74.43 37.51
CA LYS A 312 -2.90 -75.55 37.36
C LYS A 312 -4.14 -75.14 36.56
N ASP A 313 -4.74 -74.00 36.90
CA ASP A 313 -5.91 -73.47 36.20
C ASP A 313 -5.60 -73.18 34.72
N ALA A 314 -4.43 -72.59 34.42
CA ALA A 314 -3.96 -72.36 33.06
C ALA A 314 -3.78 -73.65 32.26
N LYS A 315 -3.17 -74.69 32.85
CA LYS A 315 -3.04 -76.02 32.23
C LYS A 315 -4.38 -76.66 31.91
N ASN A 316 -5.36 -76.53 32.82
CA ASN A 316 -6.71 -77.05 32.60
C ASN A 316 -7.38 -76.38 31.40
N ILE A 317 -7.24 -75.06 31.25
CA ILE A 317 -7.79 -74.33 30.10
C ILE A 317 -7.13 -74.74 28.78
N LEU A 318 -5.82 -75.03 28.77
CA LEU A 318 -5.14 -75.55 27.58
C LEU A 318 -5.69 -76.91 27.14
N GLN A 319 -6.01 -77.79 28.09
CA GLN A 319 -6.54 -79.13 27.83
C GLN A 319 -8.03 -79.13 27.45
N LYS A 320 -8.78 -78.09 27.82
CA LYS A 320 -10.20 -77.96 27.49
C LYS A 320 -10.39 -77.78 25.97
N LYS A 321 -11.00 -78.76 25.30
CA LYS A 321 -11.17 -78.77 23.82
C LYS A 321 -11.91 -77.53 23.30
N ASP A 322 -12.95 -77.12 24.00
CA ASP A 322 -13.88 -76.04 23.69
C ASP A 322 -13.60 -74.75 24.48
N ALA A 323 -12.39 -74.57 25.01
CA ALA A 323 -12.02 -73.36 25.73
C ALA A 323 -12.28 -72.11 24.89
N THR A 324 -13.08 -71.20 25.43
CA THR A 324 -13.38 -69.93 24.76
C THR A 324 -12.18 -68.99 24.81
N LYS A 325 -12.12 -68.02 23.89
CA LYS A 325 -11.05 -67.00 23.90
C LYS A 325 -10.96 -66.26 25.23
N VAL A 326 -12.12 -66.02 25.86
CA VAL A 326 -12.23 -65.35 27.16
C VAL A 326 -11.62 -66.21 28.26
N GLU A 327 -11.93 -67.51 28.29
CA GLU A 327 -11.35 -68.44 29.27
C GLU A 327 -9.83 -68.57 29.13
N ILE A 328 -9.33 -68.64 27.89
CA ILE A 328 -7.89 -68.68 27.59
C ILE A 328 -7.20 -67.40 28.05
N GLN A 329 -7.80 -66.24 27.77
CA GLN A 329 -7.27 -64.95 28.19
C GLN A 329 -7.27 -64.79 29.72
N GLN A 330 -8.37 -65.16 30.39
CA GLN A 330 -8.47 -65.10 31.85
C GLN A 330 -7.43 -66.00 32.52
N ALA A 331 -7.21 -67.20 32.00
CA ALA A 331 -6.14 -68.08 32.47
C ALA A 331 -4.75 -67.47 32.29
N TYR A 332 -4.51 -66.83 31.15
CA TYR A 332 -3.26 -66.12 30.88
C TYR A 332 -3.02 -65.00 31.90
N GLU A 333 -3.98 -64.09 32.07
CA GLU A 333 -3.89 -62.96 33.01
C GLU A 333 -3.71 -63.40 34.46
N THR A 334 -4.44 -64.44 34.85
CA THR A 334 -4.36 -65.03 36.20
C THR A 334 -2.95 -65.59 36.44
N LEU A 335 -2.38 -66.31 35.47
CA LEU A 335 -1.01 -66.84 35.57
C LEU A 335 0.06 -65.73 35.57
N VAL A 336 -0.09 -64.69 34.74
CA VAL A 336 0.82 -63.53 34.76
C VAL A 336 0.79 -62.83 36.12
N THR A 337 -0.41 -62.57 36.66
CA THR A 337 -0.58 -61.92 37.95
C THR A 337 0.07 -62.74 39.07
N ALA A 338 -0.16 -64.04 39.07
CA ALA A 338 0.45 -64.96 40.01
C ALA A 338 1.99 -64.97 39.92
N LEU A 339 2.55 -64.97 38.71
CA LEU A 339 3.99 -64.87 38.47
C LEU A 339 4.59 -63.58 39.03
N GLN A 340 3.88 -62.45 38.90
CA GLN A 340 4.30 -61.16 39.47
C GLN A 340 4.20 -61.12 41.00
N GLN A 341 3.31 -61.91 41.59
CA GLN A 341 3.09 -61.98 43.04
C GLN A 341 3.99 -62.99 43.75
N LEU A 342 4.80 -63.76 43.02
CA LEU A 342 5.80 -64.65 43.61
C LEU A 342 6.78 -63.85 44.47
N LYS A 343 6.97 -64.28 45.73
CA LYS A 343 7.92 -63.65 46.67
C LYS A 343 9.05 -64.63 46.94
N ALA A 344 10.27 -64.25 46.61
CA ALA A 344 11.44 -65.08 46.88
C ALA A 344 11.65 -65.28 48.39
N ILE A 345 12.19 -66.43 48.80
CA ILE A 345 12.68 -66.60 50.16
C ILE A 345 14.01 -65.86 50.26
N GLU A 346 14.14 -64.89 51.18
CA GLU A 346 15.42 -64.25 51.44
C GLU A 346 16.40 -65.27 52.01
N GLN A 347 17.51 -65.50 51.31
CA GLN A 347 18.62 -66.29 51.84
C GLN A 347 19.43 -65.42 52.79
N HIS A 348 19.23 -65.60 54.10
CA HIS A 348 20.23 -65.13 55.06
C HIS A 348 21.50 -65.97 54.90
N LYS A 349 22.49 -65.42 54.18
CA LYS A 349 23.87 -65.87 54.22
C LYS A 349 24.36 -65.77 55.67
N LYS A 350 24.58 -66.91 56.32
CA LYS A 350 25.31 -66.95 57.60
C LYS A 350 26.77 -66.54 57.31
N GLU A 351 27.20 -65.39 57.81
CA GLU A 351 28.62 -65.07 57.93
C GLU A 351 29.14 -65.50 59.32
N PRO A 352 30.36 -66.05 59.41
CA PRO A 352 30.99 -66.40 60.69
C PRO A 352 31.66 -65.18 61.34
N VAL A 353 31.61 -65.15 62.67
CA VAL A 353 32.21 -64.16 63.59
C VAL A 353 33.72 -64.39 63.74
N ASN A 354 34.58 -63.34 63.67
CA ASN A 354 35.53 -62.96 64.75
C ASN A 354 36.38 -61.67 64.50
N THR A 355 36.23 -60.71 65.43
CA THR A 355 37.15 -59.77 66.15
C THR A 355 38.32 -58.95 65.54
N THR A 356 38.43 -57.72 66.14
CA THR A 356 39.58 -56.80 66.39
C THR A 356 40.18 -56.05 65.19
N ASP A 357 40.57 -54.77 65.22
CA ASP A 357 40.55 -53.63 66.15
C ASP A 357 40.77 -52.34 65.28
N LYS A 358 40.50 -51.18 65.87
CA LYS A 358 40.76 -49.75 65.50
C LYS A 358 41.96 -49.49 64.56
N THR A 359 42.06 -48.42 63.75
CA THR A 359 41.67 -47.00 63.91
C THR A 359 41.88 -46.24 62.58
N ASP A 360 41.26 -45.06 62.48
CA ASP A 360 41.59 -43.90 61.64
C ASP A 360 41.02 -43.73 60.21
N THR A 361 40.11 -42.76 60.15
CA THR A 361 39.55 -41.94 59.06
C THR A 361 40.60 -41.03 58.36
N PRO A 362 40.29 -40.20 57.31
CA PRO A 362 39.15 -40.11 56.37
C PRO A 362 39.51 -39.81 54.87
N LYS A 363 38.47 -39.74 54.02
CA LYS A 363 38.35 -39.01 52.71
C LYS A 363 39.13 -39.61 51.51
N THR A 364 38.65 -39.70 50.27
CA THR A 364 37.57 -39.09 49.44
C THR A 364 37.14 -40.14 48.40
N GLY A 365 35.88 -40.21 47.96
CA GLY A 365 35.50 -39.62 46.67
C GLY A 365 35.62 -40.59 45.47
N ASP A 366 34.47 -40.92 44.90
CA ASP A 366 34.20 -41.44 43.55
C ASP A 366 34.23 -42.95 43.22
N THR A 367 33.06 -43.38 42.74
CA THR A 367 32.74 -44.43 41.75
C THR A 367 33.34 -45.84 41.90
N SER A 368 32.51 -46.80 42.33
CA SER A 368 32.25 -48.08 41.63
C SER A 368 31.50 -49.11 42.51
N GLN A 369 30.49 -49.75 41.92
CA GLN A 369 29.89 -51.08 42.23
C GLN A 369 29.15 -51.35 43.55
N ALA A 370 27.83 -51.56 43.41
CA ALA A 370 27.22 -52.83 43.85
C ALA A 370 26.01 -53.13 42.96
N GLN A 371 26.19 -54.10 42.05
CA GLN A 371 25.14 -54.68 41.24
C GLN A 371 24.18 -55.45 42.16
N THR A 372 22.99 -54.90 42.44
CA THR A 372 21.83 -55.74 42.74
C THR A 372 21.01 -55.85 41.47
N ALA A 373 21.19 -56.99 40.81
CA ALA A 373 20.52 -57.39 39.59
C ALA A 373 18.99 -57.41 39.79
N GLY A 374 18.36 -56.25 39.61
CA GLY A 374 16.96 -56.16 39.23
C GLY A 374 16.82 -56.76 37.84
N ILE A 375 16.44 -58.02 37.77
CA ILE A 375 16.07 -58.65 36.49
C ILE A 375 14.76 -58.01 36.04
N MET A 376 14.88 -56.92 35.26
CA MET A 376 13.84 -56.48 34.33
C MET A 376 13.61 -57.61 33.32
N VAL A 377 12.62 -58.46 33.60
CA VAL A 377 12.04 -59.29 32.54
C VAL A 377 11.09 -58.39 31.75
N ILE A 378 11.59 -57.88 30.64
CA ILE A 378 10.77 -57.35 29.55
C ILE A 378 9.98 -58.53 28.99
N LEU A 379 8.80 -58.81 29.56
CA LEU A 379 7.77 -59.57 28.87
C LEU A 379 7.07 -58.60 27.93
N SER A 380 7.51 -58.61 26.67
CA SER A 380 6.77 -58.06 25.54
C SER A 380 5.39 -58.73 25.49
N GLY A 381 4.40 -58.00 25.99
CA GLY A 381 3.00 -58.36 26.09
C GLY A 381 2.36 -57.42 27.11
N ALA A 382 1.87 -56.27 26.62
CA ALA A 382 1.35 -55.18 27.43
C ALA A 382 0.35 -55.65 28.50
N VAL A 383 0.76 -55.62 29.76
CA VAL A 383 -0.15 -55.52 30.92
C VAL A 383 0.37 -54.36 31.74
N LEU A 384 -0.01 -53.15 31.32
CA LEU A 384 0.01 -51.98 32.19
C LEU A 384 -1.34 -51.95 32.91
N ALA A 385 -1.25 -52.07 34.22
CA ALA A 385 -2.28 -51.92 35.23
C ALA A 385 -3.48 -51.01 34.84
N VAL A 386 -4.70 -51.55 34.94
CA VAL A 386 -5.87 -50.75 35.34
C VAL A 386 -6.66 -51.51 36.40
N LEU A 387 -6.37 -51.13 37.65
CA LEU A 387 -7.23 -51.37 38.80
C LEU A 387 -8.63 -50.79 38.52
N ARG A 388 -9.60 -51.69 38.28
CA ARG A 388 -10.96 -51.66 38.85
C ARG A 388 -11.72 -50.33 38.74
N LYS A 389 -12.45 -50.13 37.64
CA LYS A 389 -13.70 -49.35 37.67
C LYS A 389 -14.75 -49.88 36.67
N LYS A 390 -15.42 -50.97 37.04
CA LYS A 390 -16.77 -51.29 36.53
C LYS A 390 -17.76 -51.16 37.68
N ARG A 391 -18.50 -50.05 37.70
CA ARG A 391 -19.87 -50.01 38.23
C ARG A 391 -20.64 -48.89 37.55
N LYS A 392 -21.83 -49.27 37.09
CA LYS A 392 -22.93 -48.50 36.49
C LYS A 392 -22.75 -48.14 35.01
N TYR A 393 -23.38 -48.94 34.14
CA TYR A 393 -24.57 -48.52 33.40
C TYR A 393 -25.39 -49.78 33.05
N VAL A 394 -26.40 -50.02 33.86
CA VAL A 394 -27.61 -50.82 33.57
C VAL A 394 -28.73 -49.91 34.06
N GLU A 395 -29.73 -49.68 33.19
CA GLU A 395 -30.91 -48.79 33.35
C GLU A 395 -30.52 -47.29 33.33
N GLU A 396 -31.01 -46.44 32.43
CA GLU A 396 -32.28 -46.36 31.67
C GLU A 396 -32.08 -46.09 30.16
#